data_AF-A0A955EGF4-F1
#
_entry.id   AF-A0A955EGF4-F1
#
_cell.length_a   1.000
_cell.length_b   1.000
_cell.length_c   1.000
_cell.angle_alpha   90.00
_cell.angle_beta   90.00
_cell.angle_gamma   90.00
#
_symmetry.space_group_name_H-M   'P 1'
#
loop_
_entity.id
_entity.type
_entity.pdbx_description
1 polymer ?
#
loop_
_entity_poly.entity_id
_entity_poly.type
_entity_poly.pdbx_seq_one_letter_code
_entity_poly.pdbx_strand_id
1 'polypeptide(L)' 'MARIALIADVHANLQALEAVLEDLRMTGYDQLACLGDVVGY' A
#
# COMPACT_ATOMS: atom_id res chain seq x y z
N MET A 1 -12.91 -15.86 4.34
CA MET A 1 -13.07 -14.81 3.33
C MET A 1 -11.72 -14.13 3.23
N ALA A 2 -11.15 -13.97 2.02
CA ALA A 2 -9.81 -13.41 1.88
C ALA A 2 -9.83 -11.88 2.05
N ARG A 3 -8.87 -11.33 2.78
CA ARG A 3 -8.68 -9.89 2.99
C ARG A 3 -7.58 -9.36 2.08
N ILE A 4 -7.93 -8.40 1.24
CA ILE A 4 -7.00 -7.77 0.30
C ILE A 4 -6.68 -6.35 0.79
N ALA A 5 -5.39 -6.04 0.92
CA ALA A 5 -4.89 -4.69 1.09
C ALA A 5 -4.73 -4.03 -0.29
N LEU A 6 -5.27 -2.83 -0.46
CA LEU A 6 -5.22 -2.07 -1.70
C LEU A 6 -4.47 -0.76 -1.47
N ILE A 7 -3.45 -0.51 -2.29
CA ILE A 7 -2.72 0.77 -2.32
C ILE A 7 -2.75 1.35 -3.74
N ALA A 8 -2.80 2.67 -3.85
CA ALA A 8 -2.85 3.43 -5.11
C ALA A 8 -2.20 4.81 -4.88
N ASP A 9 -1.92 5.54 -5.95
CA ASP A 9 -1.54 6.96 -5.92
C ASP A 9 -0.38 7.25 -4.95
N VAL A 10 0.69 6.45 -5.04
CA VAL A 10 1.85 6.59 -4.15
C VAL A 10 2.62 7.89 -4.46
N HIS A 11 2.67 8.32 -5.73
CA HIS A 11 3.33 9.55 -6.18
C HIS A 11 4.76 9.72 -5.63
N ALA A 12 5.55 8.65 -5.64
CA ALA A 12 6.90 8.60 -5.07
C ALA A 12 7.01 9.02 -3.59
N ASN A 13 5.89 9.07 -2.85
CA ASN A 13 5.86 9.45 -1.45
C ASN A 13 6.31 8.27 -0.58
N LEU A 14 7.63 8.11 -0.44
CA LEU A 14 8.25 7.04 0.33
C LEU A 14 7.76 7.03 1.79
N GLN A 15 7.67 8.20 2.41
CA GLN A 15 7.27 8.32 3.82
C GLN A 15 5.83 7.84 4.04
N ALA A 16 4.90 8.22 3.15
CA ALA A 16 3.52 7.73 3.21
C ALA A 16 3.43 6.23 2.93
N LEU A 17 4.19 5.74 1.93
CA LEU A 17 4.21 4.32 1.59
C LEU A 17 4.72 3.47 2.75
N GLU A 18 5.82 3.86 3.40
CA GLU A 18 6.38 3.15 4.55
C GLU A 18 5.39 3.10 5.73
N ALA A 19 4.74 4.23 6.03
CA ALA A 19 3.74 4.30 7.09
C ALA A 19 2.54 3.37 6.83
N VAL A 20 2.02 3.36 5.60
CA VAL A 20 0.90 2.49 5.22
C VAL A 20 1.31 1.02 5.22
N LEU A 21 2.49 0.67 4.71
CA LEU A 21 2.96 -0.71 4.72
C LEU A 21 3.17 -1.24 6.15
N GLU A 22 3.60 -0.38 7.08
CA GLU A 22 3.72 -0.75 8.49
C GLU A 22 2.34 -0.99 9.14
N ASP A 23 1.38 -0.11 8.90
CA ASP A 23 0.00 -0.27 9.39
C ASP A 23 -0.67 -1.54 8.82
N LEU A 24 -0.46 -1.83 7.53
CA LEU A 24 -0.94 -3.04 6.89
C LEU A 24 -0.30 -4.31 7.47
N ARG A 25 1.01 -4.28 7.79
CA ARG A 25 1.69 -5.37 8.47
C ARG A 25 1.07 -5.65 9.85
N MET A 26 0.78 -4.61 10.62
CA MET A 26 0.16 -4.74 11.94
C MET A 26 -1.29 -5.23 11.88
N THR A 27 -2.04 -4.81 10.86
CA THR A 27 -3.46 -5.12 10.73
C THR A 27 -3.72 -6.50 10.10
N GLY A 28 -2.75 -7.02 9.33
CA GLY A 28 -2.80 -8.32 8.66
C GLY A 28 -3.69 -8.34 7.41
N TYR A 29 -3.21 -8.97 6.35
CA TYR A 29 -3.91 -9.17 5.08
C TYR A 29 -3.44 -10.48 4.42
N ASP A 30 -4.27 -11.05 3.54
CA ASP A 30 -3.94 -12.27 2.78
C ASP A 30 -3.24 -11.94 1.45
N GLN A 31 -3.58 -10.81 0.84
CA GLN A 31 -3.01 -10.34 -0.42
C GLN A 31 -2.83 -8.82 -0.41
N LEU A 32 -1.80 -8.31 -1.10
CA LEU A 32 -1.57 -6.89 -1.35
C LEU A 32 -1.65 -6.63 -2.85
N ALA A 33 -2.43 -5.64 -3.25
CA ALA A 33 -2.55 -5.17 -4.63
C ALA A 33 -2.22 -3.67 -4.71
N CYS A 34 -1.39 -3.29 -5.69
CA CYS A 34 -1.04 -1.91 -6.00
C CYS A 34 -1.65 -1.52 -7.35
N LEU A 35 -2.43 -0.43 -7.38
CA LEU A 35 -3.19 -0.01 -8.56
C LEU A 35 -2.41 0.89 -9.54
N GLY A 36 -1.23 1.38 -9.16
CA GLY A 36 -0.42 2.23 -10.02
C GLY A 36 -0.08 3.58 -9.38
N ASP A 37 0.32 4.53 -10.23
CA ASP A 37 0.82 5.86 -9.86
C ASP A 37 1.89 5.81 -8.77
N VAL A 38 2.80 4.83 -8.91
CA VAL A 38 3.82 4.52 -7.90
C VAL A 38 4.90 5.61 -7.85
N VAL A 39 5.30 6.08 -9.03
CA VAL A 39 6.28 7.14 -9.26
C VAL A 39 5.76 8.04 -10.37
N GLY A 40 6.23 9.28 -10.43
CA GLY A 40 5.82 10.25 -11.44
C GLY A 40 5.38 11.56 -10.80
N TYR A 41 5.44 12.63 -11.60
CA TYR A 41 5.10 14.01 -11.23
C TYR A 41 3.70 14.35 -11.72
#